data_AF-A0A817H4T4-F1
#
_entry.id   AF-A0A817H4T4-F1
#
_cell.length_a   1.000
_cell.length_b   1.000
_cell.length_c   1.000
_cell.angle_alpha   90.00
_cell.angle_beta   90.00
_cell.angle_gamma   90.00
#
_symmetry.space_group_name_H-M   'P 1'
#
loop_
_entity.id
_entity.type
_entity.pdbx_description
1 polymer ?
#
loop_
_entity_poly.entity_id
_entity_poly.type
_entity_poly.pdbx_seq_one_letter_code
_entity_poly.pdbx_strand_id
1 'polypeptide(L)'
;MSSHRYLIGRNVLLDGRTDKGTAFSIEERQALRIHGLLPPSIATIELQIERFMENLRLMPDDLSRYIALLALQDRNETLFYRVLMQHTEETMPLVYTPTVGLACQKYGLIFAKPK
;
A
#
# COMPACT_ATOMS: atom_id res chain seq x y z
N MET A 1 -3.65 -10.05 28.17
CA MET A 1 -4.33 -11.12 27.40
C MET A 1 -4.70 -10.56 26.03
N SER A 2 -3.80 -10.67 25.05
CA SER A 2 -3.99 -10.08 23.71
C SER A 2 -4.90 -10.99 22.88
N SER A 3 -6.15 -10.56 22.64
CA SER A 3 -7.07 -11.30 21.78
C SER A 3 -6.52 -11.31 20.36
N HIS A 4 -5.99 -12.43 19.90
CA HIS A 4 -5.77 -12.69 18.48
C HIS A 4 -7.14 -12.83 17.83
N ARG A 5 -7.80 -11.71 17.52
CA ARG A 5 -8.97 -11.72 16.63
C ARG A 5 -8.44 -12.04 15.24
N TYR A 6 -8.66 -13.26 14.78
CA TYR A 6 -8.49 -13.59 13.37
C TYR A 6 -9.40 -12.67 12.56
N LEU A 7 -8.81 -11.72 11.84
CA LEU A 7 -9.54 -10.87 10.91
C LEU A 7 -10.08 -11.77 9.79
N ILE A 8 -11.38 -11.66 9.49
CA ILE A 8 -12.04 -12.37 8.40
C ILE A 8 -12.96 -11.41 7.65
N GLY A 9 -13.32 -11.78 6.42
CA GLY A 9 -14.15 -11.00 5.52
C GLY A 9 -13.53 -9.64 5.23
N ARG A 10 -14.39 -8.62 5.10
CA ARG A 10 -13.98 -7.27 4.73
C ARG A 10 -12.89 -6.68 5.65
N ASN A 11 -12.84 -7.07 6.92
CA ASN A 11 -11.86 -6.52 7.87
C ASN A 11 -10.42 -6.86 7.50
N VAL A 12 -10.17 -7.99 6.83
CA VAL A 12 -8.82 -8.34 6.31
C VAL A 12 -8.34 -7.32 5.27
N LEU A 13 -9.26 -6.83 4.44
CA LEU A 13 -8.97 -5.89 3.36
C LEU A 13 -8.86 -4.43 3.85
N LEU A 14 -9.29 -4.16 5.09
CA LEU A 14 -9.26 -2.82 5.68
C LEU A 14 -8.01 -2.58 6.54
N ASP A 15 -7.32 -3.65 6.93
CA ASP A 15 -6.08 -3.59 7.69
C ASP A 15 -4.88 -3.76 6.75
N GLY A 16 -4.10 -2.68 6.58
CA GLY A 16 -2.92 -2.67 5.71
C GLY A 16 -1.81 -3.64 6.13
N ARG A 17 -1.85 -4.17 7.37
CA ARG A 17 -0.94 -5.23 7.84
C ARG A 17 -1.30 -6.61 7.28
N THR A 18 -2.57 -6.83 6.96
CA THR A 18 -3.07 -8.13 6.50
C THR A 18 -3.45 -8.14 5.03
N ASP A 19 -3.80 -6.99 4.45
CA ASP A 19 -4.22 -6.92 3.06
C ASP A 19 -3.06 -7.23 2.10
N LYS A 20 -3.30 -8.18 1.20
CA LYS A 20 -2.40 -8.54 0.08
C LYS A 20 -2.95 -8.02 -1.26
N GLY A 21 -4.12 -7.39 -1.26
CA GLY A 21 -4.84 -7.00 -2.47
C GLY A 21 -5.06 -8.19 -3.39
N THR A 22 -4.71 -8.03 -4.66
CA THR A 22 -4.85 -9.12 -5.66
C THR A 22 -3.87 -10.28 -5.46
N ALA A 23 -2.93 -10.21 -4.53
CA ALA A 23 -1.98 -11.30 -4.28
C ALA A 23 -2.52 -12.42 -3.37
N PHE A 24 -3.75 -12.29 -2.84
CA PHE A 24 -4.41 -13.42 -2.18
C PHE A 24 -4.67 -14.55 -3.16
N SER A 25 -4.28 -15.77 -2.80
CA SER A 25 -4.61 -16.99 -3.56
C SER A 25 -6.11 -17.30 -3.51
N ILE A 26 -6.61 -18.19 -4.36
CA ILE A 26 -8.03 -18.59 -4.30
C ILE A 26 -8.37 -19.23 -2.95
N GLU A 27 -7.48 -20.08 -2.45
CA GLU A 27 -7.61 -20.80 -1.19
C GLU A 27 -7.68 -19.81 -0.02
N GLU A 28 -6.79 -18.82 0.00
CA GLU A 28 -6.81 -17.74 1.00
C GLU A 28 -8.11 -16.94 0.92
N ARG A 29 -8.56 -16.59 -0.30
CA ARG A 29 -9.79 -15.81 -0.49
C ARG A 29 -11.03 -16.55 0.03
N GLN A 30 -11.09 -17.87 -0.20
CA GLN A 30 -12.17 -18.72 0.29
C GLN A 30 -12.11 -18.86 1.81
N ALA A 31 -10.93 -19.18 2.37
CA ALA A 31 -10.73 -19.36 3.80
C ALA A 31 -11.04 -18.09 4.60
N LEU A 32 -10.61 -16.93 4.09
CA LEU A 32 -10.82 -15.62 4.71
C LEU A 32 -12.18 -15.01 4.39
N ARG A 33 -13.04 -15.67 3.59
CA ARG A 33 -14.37 -15.18 3.17
C ARG A 33 -14.33 -13.82 2.46
N ILE A 34 -13.33 -13.64 1.60
CA ILE A 34 -13.15 -12.45 0.75
C ILE A 34 -13.27 -12.77 -0.75
N HIS A 35 -13.57 -14.03 -1.09
CA HIS A 35 -13.88 -14.41 -2.47
C HIS A 35 -15.09 -13.60 -2.99
N GLY A 36 -14.95 -13.00 -4.17
CA GLY A 36 -15.94 -12.07 -4.74
C GLY A 36 -15.78 -10.60 -4.32
N LEU A 37 -14.96 -10.28 -3.31
CA LEU A 37 -14.67 -8.89 -2.90
C LEU A 37 -13.46 -8.28 -3.63
N LEU A 38 -12.70 -9.11 -4.37
CA LEU A 38 -11.52 -8.72 -5.13
C LEU A 38 -11.72 -9.09 -6.60
N PRO A 39 -11.08 -8.39 -7.54
CA PRO A 39 -11.04 -8.80 -8.94
C PRO A 39 -10.60 -10.27 -9.09
N PRO A 40 -11.11 -11.02 -10.09
CA PRO A 40 -10.83 -12.45 -10.21
C PRO A 40 -9.37 -12.78 -10.53
N SER A 41 -8.55 -11.79 -10.91
CA SER A 41 -7.13 -11.98 -11.17
C SER A 41 -6.32 -12.13 -9.88
N ILE A 42 -5.30 -12.98 -9.94
CA ILE A 42 -4.30 -13.16 -8.90
C ILE A 42 -2.99 -12.55 -9.44
N ALA A 43 -2.45 -11.57 -8.75
CA ALA A 43 -1.20 -10.91 -9.14
C ALA A 43 -0.06 -11.36 -8.23
N THR A 44 1.12 -11.59 -8.79
CA THR A 44 2.32 -11.75 -7.99
C THR A 44 2.71 -10.42 -7.34
N ILE A 45 3.52 -10.48 -6.28
CA ILE A 45 4.01 -9.26 -5.63
C ILE A 45 4.86 -8.43 -6.60
N GLU A 46 5.61 -9.08 -7.49
CA GLU A 46 6.41 -8.44 -8.54
C GLU A 46 5.53 -7.63 -9.50
N LEU A 47 4.42 -8.21 -9.98
CA LEU A 47 3.48 -7.51 -10.84
C LEU A 47 2.78 -6.35 -10.12
N GLN A 48 2.54 -6.48 -8.82
CA GLN A 48 1.99 -5.38 -8.02
C GLN A 48 2.99 -4.23 -7.87
N ILE A 49 4.29 -4.53 -7.70
CA ILE A 49 5.37 -3.53 -7.65
C ILE A 49 5.47 -2.80 -8.99
N GLU A 50 5.54 -3.53 -10.11
CA GLU A 50 5.62 -2.94 -11.45
C GLU A 50 4.46 -1.97 -11.72
N ARG A 51 3.22 -2.43 -11.51
CA ARG A 51 2.02 -1.58 -11.68
C ARG A 51 2.04 -0.35 -10.78
N PHE A 52 2.50 -0.49 -9.54
CA PHE A 52 2.57 0.65 -8.64
C PHE A 52 3.62 1.66 -9.12
N MET A 53 4.81 1.20 -9.50
CA MET A 53 5.89 2.07 -9.98
C MET A 53 5.54 2.77 -11.30
N GLU A 54 4.87 2.10 -12.24
CA GLU A 54 4.36 2.72 -13.46
C GLU A 54 3.43 3.88 -13.14
N ASN A 55 2.45 3.67 -12.26
CA ASN A 55 1.53 4.72 -11.84
C ASN A 55 2.24 5.84 -11.06
N LEU A 56 3.22 5.51 -10.22
CA LEU A 56 3.99 6.48 -9.44
C LEU A 56 4.79 7.42 -10.35
N ARG A 57 5.41 6.89 -11.40
CA ARG A 57 6.20 7.68 -12.38
C ARG A 57 5.33 8.63 -13.19
N LEU A 58 4.08 8.26 -13.46
CA LEU A 58 3.11 9.10 -14.16
C LEU A 58 2.56 10.26 -13.31
N MET A 59 2.79 10.26 -12.00
CA MET A 59 2.34 11.36 -11.13
C MET A 59 3.04 12.67 -11.50
N PRO A 60 2.34 13.81 -11.40
CA PRO A 60 2.84 15.09 -11.91
C PRO A 60 4.01 15.66 -11.11
N ASP A 61 4.10 15.36 -9.81
CA ASP A 61 5.08 15.95 -8.90
C ASP A 61 5.39 15.04 -7.71
N ASP A 62 6.45 15.36 -6.97
CA ASP A 62 6.94 14.55 -5.85
C ASP A 62 5.99 14.52 -4.64
N LEU A 63 5.21 15.58 -4.41
CA LEU A 63 4.21 15.58 -3.34
C LEU A 63 3.08 14.60 -3.69
N SER A 64 2.64 14.58 -4.95
CA SER A 64 1.67 13.60 -5.44
C SER A 64 2.20 12.16 -5.30
N ARG A 65 3.47 11.92 -5.60
CA ARG A 65 4.13 10.61 -5.40
C ARG A 65 4.24 10.23 -3.93
N TYR A 66 4.58 11.18 -3.07
CA TYR A 66 4.61 10.98 -1.62
C TYR A 66 3.24 10.56 -1.08
N ILE A 67 2.17 11.25 -1.48
CA ILE A 67 0.80 10.90 -1.09
C ILE A 67 0.44 9.48 -1.56
N ALA A 68 0.81 9.11 -2.79
CA ALA A 68 0.57 7.76 -3.31
C ALA A 68 1.32 6.68 -2.50
N LEU A 69 2.56 6.94 -2.08
CA LEU A 69 3.35 6.06 -1.21
C LEU A 69 2.76 5.94 0.20
N LEU A 70 2.28 7.04 0.79
CA LEU A 70 1.57 6.97 2.08
C LEU A 70 0.27 6.18 1.98
N ALA A 71 -0.50 6.38 0.91
CA ALA A 71 -1.73 5.64 0.66
C ALA A 71 -1.47 4.14 0.41
N LEU A 72 -0.31 3.79 -0.17
CA LEU A 72 0.13 2.42 -0.29
C LEU A 72 0.45 1.82 1.08
N GLN A 73 1.21 2.52 1.93
CA GLN A 73 1.52 2.07 3.28
C GLN A 73 0.26 1.75 4.09
N ASP A 74 -0.76 2.61 4.00
CA ASP A 74 -2.01 2.43 4.74
C ASP A 74 -2.88 1.28 4.22
N ARG A 75 -2.70 0.88 2.94
CA ARG A 75 -3.49 -0.16 2.28
C ARG A 75 -2.80 -1.52 2.29
N ASN A 76 -1.49 -1.58 2.06
CA ASN A 76 -0.73 -2.82 1.98
C ASN A 76 0.72 -2.53 2.37
N GLU A 77 1.02 -2.72 3.64
CA GLU A 77 2.31 -2.42 4.25
C GLU A 77 3.42 -3.31 3.68
N THR A 78 3.10 -4.57 3.36
CA THR A 78 4.05 -5.50 2.73
C THR A 78 4.49 -4.97 1.36
N LEU A 79 3.54 -4.57 0.50
CA LEU A 79 3.84 -4.04 -0.82
C LEU A 79 4.59 -2.70 -0.72
N PHE A 80 4.23 -1.84 0.23
CA PHE A 80 4.95 -0.60 0.49
C PHE A 80 6.45 -0.83 0.73
N TYR A 81 6.80 -1.70 1.69
CA TYR A 81 8.21 -1.98 1.96
C TYR A 81 8.91 -2.69 0.80
N ARG A 82 8.22 -3.57 0.08
CA ARG A 82 8.79 -4.22 -1.11
C ARG A 82 9.13 -3.21 -2.22
N VAL A 83 8.26 -2.23 -2.46
CA VAL A 83 8.52 -1.12 -3.40
C VAL A 83 9.76 -0.32 -2.96
N LEU A 84 9.83 0.09 -1.69
CA LEU A 84 10.97 0.86 -1.19
C LEU A 84 12.30 0.10 -1.30
N MET A 85 12.30 -1.19 -0.95
CA MET A 85 13.51 -2.01 -1.01
C MET A 85 13.97 -2.26 -2.46
N GLN A 86 13.04 -2.45 -3.40
CA GLN A 86 13.38 -2.75 -4.79
C GLN A 86 13.72 -1.48 -5.61
N HIS A 87 13.17 -0.33 -5.23
CA HIS A 87 13.35 0.95 -5.92
C HIS A 87 13.87 2.04 -4.97
N THR A 88 14.86 1.71 -4.15
CA THR A 88 15.36 2.59 -3.07
C THR A 88 15.82 3.96 -3.59
N GLU A 89 16.63 3.98 -4.65
CA GLU A 89 17.17 5.24 -5.18
C GLU A 89 16.06 6.19 -5.69
N GLU A 90 15.00 5.63 -6.30
CA GLU A 90 13.88 6.40 -6.85
C GLU A 90 12.89 6.84 -5.74
N THR A 91 12.72 6.03 -4.70
CA THR A 91 11.66 6.23 -3.69
C THR A 91 12.12 6.91 -2.40
N MET A 92 13.40 6.78 -2.02
CA MET A 92 13.93 7.39 -0.80
C MET A 92 13.81 8.92 -0.77
N PRO A 93 14.10 9.66 -1.86
CA PRO A 93 13.92 11.12 -1.88
C PRO A 93 12.46 11.56 -1.72
N LEU A 94 11.51 10.67 -2.01
CA LEU A 94 10.07 10.93 -1.87
C LEU A 94 9.62 10.76 -0.42
N VAL A 95 10.01 9.67 0.26
CA VAL A 95 9.56 9.37 1.64
C VAL A 95 10.40 10.03 2.73
N TYR A 96 11.56 10.57 2.38
CA TYR A 96 12.44 11.31 3.29
C TYR A 96 12.76 12.68 2.68
N THR A 97 13.99 13.16 2.82
CA THR A 97 14.40 14.46 2.28
C THR A 97 14.60 14.43 0.77
N PRO A 98 14.16 15.45 0.01
CA PRO A 98 13.58 16.72 0.48
C PRO A 98 12.04 16.71 0.62
N THR A 99 11.34 15.74 0.03
CA THR A 99 9.89 15.79 -0.18
C THR A 99 9.09 15.74 1.12
N VAL A 100 9.56 15.01 2.14
CA VAL A 100 8.91 14.98 3.46
C VAL A 100 8.84 16.37 4.10
N GLY A 101 9.81 17.24 3.85
CA GLY A 101 9.80 18.62 4.34
C GLY A 101 8.63 19.42 3.76
N LEU A 102 8.40 19.29 2.45
CA LEU A 102 7.24 19.90 1.78
C LEU A 102 5.92 19.30 2.26
N ALA A 103 5.89 17.98 2.45
CA ALA A 103 4.72 17.28 2.99
C ALA A 103 4.36 17.76 4.40
N CYS A 104 5.35 17.96 5.28
CA CYS A 104 5.15 18.52 6.61
C CYS A 104 4.56 19.93 6.57
N GLN A 105 5.07 20.80 5.69
CA GLN A 105 4.53 22.16 5.51
C GLN A 105 3.07 22.14 5.05
N LYS A 106 2.69 21.14 4.24
CA LYS A 106 1.34 20.99 3.68
C LYS A 106 0.50 19.94 4.42
N TYR A 107 0.92 19.49 5.62
CA TYR A 107 0.35 18.31 6.28
C TYR A 107 -1.17 18.40 6.45
N GLY A 108 -1.68 19.57 6.86
CA GLY A 108 -3.12 19.79 7.03
C GLY A 108 -3.93 19.65 5.73
N LEU A 109 -3.33 19.88 4.57
CA LEU A 109 -3.99 19.74 3.26
C LEU A 109 -3.95 18.30 2.74
N ILE A 110 -2.90 17.54 3.07
CA ILE A 110 -2.69 16.18 2.56
C ILE A 110 -3.08 15.09 3.58
N PHE A 111 -3.59 15.48 4.75
CA PHE A 111 -3.99 14.57 5.81
C PHE A 111 -5.09 13.59 5.33
N ALA A 112 -4.88 12.30 5.53
CA ALA A 112 -5.82 11.25 5.15
C ALA A 112 -6.17 10.30 6.31
N LYS A 113 -5.16 9.72 6.97
CA LYS A 113 -5.32 8.87 8.15
C LYS A 113 -4.27 9.22 9.21
N PRO A 114 -4.61 9.15 10.51
CA PRO A 114 -3.61 9.19 11.57
C PRO A 114 -2.71 7.95 11.47
N LYS A 115 -1.41 8.16 11.63
CA LYS A 115 -0.39 7.10 11.62
C LYS A 115 0.02 6.75 13.05
#